data_AF-A0ABD1N3D3-F1
#
_entry.id   AF-A0ABD1N3D3-F1
#
_cell.length_a   1.000
_cell.length_b   1.000
_cell.length_c   1.000
_cell.angle_alpha   90.00
_cell.angle_beta   90.00
_cell.angle_gamma   90.00
#
_symmetry.space_group_name_H-M   'P 1'
#
loop_
_entity.id
_entity.type
_entity.pdbx_description
1 polymer ?
#
loop_
_entity_poly.entity_id
_entity_poly.type
_entity_poly.pdbx_seq_one_letter_code
_entity_poly.pdbx_strand_id
1 'polypeptide(L)'
;MPIAASINIKYHIGNALQSKAMDPLKFVMEAWEAQSMAESAGLTVQELLPTLVSAAQQLARPPISKYRVGAVGLGSSGRIFVGVNLEFPGLPLHHAVHAEQFLLTNLSLNAEAGLRAMAVSAAPCGHCRQFLQEVRGAGDVEIVVSSEAKKEGKALSEFLPNSFGPYELLHEGSPLLLEAHDNALTLTLTEEEEEEEEEEEEESPKQQLKIAALEAANKSHAPYSGSPSGVALLDSDGNVYRGSYVESAAFNPSLGPLQAALVAFVAAASSPQYHRIVEAVLVEKDGAAVKQEDTARLLLNSISPHCQLTTFLSHPL
;
A
#
# COMPACT_ATOMS: atom_id res chain seq x y z
N MET A 1 65.98 5.11 -42.40
CA MET A 1 65.16 6.14 -43.07
C MET A 1 64.25 5.45 -44.09
N PRO A 2 62.97 5.81 -44.21
CA PRO A 2 61.92 5.49 -43.23
C PRO A 2 60.64 4.85 -43.84
N ILE A 3 59.83 4.22 -42.96
CA ILE A 3 58.34 4.26 -42.84
C ILE A 3 57.54 3.83 -44.11
N ALA A 4 56.69 2.80 -44.08
CA ALA A 4 55.44 2.78 -43.31
C ALA A 4 54.94 1.35 -43.02
N ALA A 5 54.58 1.13 -41.75
CA ALA A 5 53.79 0.00 -41.28
C ALA A 5 52.30 0.38 -41.34
N SER A 6 51.49 -0.43 -42.02
CA SER A 6 50.03 -0.26 -42.03
C SER A 6 49.43 -0.78 -40.73
N ILE A 7 48.92 0.16 -39.94
CA ILE A 7 48.17 -0.07 -38.71
C ILE A 7 46.81 -0.66 -39.07
N ASN A 8 46.56 -1.90 -38.66
CA ASN A 8 45.24 -2.52 -38.72
C ASN A 8 44.54 -2.24 -37.38
N ILE A 9 43.72 -1.20 -37.34
CA ILE A 9 42.96 -0.79 -36.16
C ILE A 9 41.85 -1.83 -35.90
N LYS A 10 42.05 -2.62 -34.85
CA LYS A 10 40.98 -3.40 -34.21
C LYS A 10 39.94 -2.42 -33.66
N TYR A 11 38.73 -2.43 -34.19
CA TYR A 11 37.58 -1.89 -33.48
C TYR A 11 37.24 -2.82 -32.31
N HIS A 12 37.83 -2.52 -31.15
CA HIS A 12 37.25 -2.82 -29.85
C HIS A 12 36.04 -1.91 -29.67
N ILE A 13 34.84 -2.39 -30.00
CA ILE A 13 33.63 -1.86 -29.37
C ILE A 13 33.50 -2.64 -28.07
N GLY A 14 34.17 -2.12 -27.05
CA GLY A 14 34.16 -2.66 -25.71
C GLY A 14 32.77 -2.58 -25.10
N ASN A 15 32.42 -3.68 -24.43
CA ASN A 15 31.55 -3.72 -23.26
C ASN A 15 31.49 -2.39 -22.51
N ALA A 16 30.38 -1.67 -22.64
CA ALA A 16 30.01 -0.55 -21.76
C ALA A 16 28.55 -0.65 -21.29
N LEU A 17 28.01 -1.88 -21.23
CA LEU A 17 26.77 -2.20 -20.51
C LEU A 17 26.99 -3.46 -19.67
N GLN A 18 28.09 -3.50 -18.92
CA GLN A 18 28.14 -4.32 -17.71
C GLN A 18 27.33 -3.58 -16.65
N SER A 19 26.16 -4.14 -16.37
CA SER A 19 25.30 -3.93 -15.21
C SER A 19 25.90 -3.04 -14.12
N LYS A 20 25.57 -1.74 -14.14
CA LYS A 20 25.28 -1.09 -12.86
C LYS A 20 24.08 -1.85 -12.32
N ALA A 21 24.25 -2.55 -11.20
CA ALA A 21 23.10 -3.03 -10.45
C ALA A 21 22.20 -1.81 -10.25
N MET A 22 21.04 -1.79 -10.93
CA MET A 22 20.04 -0.77 -10.65
C MET A 22 19.66 -0.96 -9.19
N ASP A 23 19.68 0.13 -8.42
CA ASP A 23 19.13 0.08 -7.07
C ASP A 23 17.71 -0.51 -7.14
N PRO A 24 17.35 -1.40 -6.21
CA PRO A 24 16.03 -2.02 -6.22
C PRO A 24 14.96 -0.92 -6.21
N LEU A 25 13.91 -1.11 -7.03
CA LEU A 25 12.81 -0.17 -7.12
C LEU A 25 12.21 0.06 -5.72
N LYS A 26 12.23 1.31 -5.26
CA LYS A 26 11.60 1.73 -4.01
C LYS A 26 10.08 1.74 -4.17
N PHE A 27 9.36 1.53 -3.07
CA PHE A 27 7.90 1.60 -3.07
C PHE A 27 7.33 3.02 -3.18
N VAL A 28 8.16 4.03 -2.88
CA VAL A 28 7.86 5.44 -3.08
C VAL A 28 9.06 6.08 -3.74
N MET A 29 8.82 6.89 -4.75
CA MET A 29 9.82 7.70 -5.43
C MET A 29 9.37 9.15 -5.37
N GLU A 30 10.26 10.03 -4.89
CA GLU A 30 9.95 11.44 -4.73
C GLU A 30 9.70 12.10 -6.10
N ALA A 31 8.90 13.17 -6.11
CA ALA A 31 8.51 13.83 -7.36
C ALA A 31 9.72 14.30 -8.19
N TRP A 32 10.78 14.78 -7.52
CA TRP A 32 12.01 15.19 -8.18
C TRP A 32 12.82 14.00 -8.72
N GLU A 33 12.84 12.86 -8.02
CA GLU A 33 13.49 11.62 -8.48
C GLU A 33 12.77 11.11 -9.74
N ALA A 34 11.43 11.09 -9.70
CA ALA A 34 10.59 10.69 -10.83
C ALA A 34 10.79 11.59 -12.06
N GLN A 35 10.80 12.91 -11.85
CA GLN A 35 11.05 13.89 -12.90
C GLN A 35 12.44 13.71 -13.53
N SER A 36 13.49 13.57 -12.70
CA SER A 36 14.86 13.39 -13.18
C SER A 36 15.03 12.08 -13.98
N MET A 37 14.39 11.01 -13.53
CA MET A 37 14.40 9.72 -14.23
C MET A 37 13.67 9.80 -15.57
N ALA A 38 12.52 10.44 -15.62
CA ALA A 38 11.74 10.64 -16.84
C ALA A 38 12.53 11.47 -17.87
N GLU A 39 13.12 12.59 -17.45
CA GLU A 39 13.95 13.45 -18.30
C GLU A 39 15.15 12.70 -18.87
N SER A 40 15.84 11.91 -18.05
CA SER A 40 16.99 11.10 -18.48
C SER A 40 16.61 10.02 -19.51
N ALA A 41 15.35 9.56 -19.48
CA ALA A 41 14.81 8.61 -20.44
C ALA A 41 14.16 9.28 -21.67
N GLY A 42 14.05 10.61 -21.69
CA GLY A 42 13.33 11.35 -22.74
C GLY A 42 11.81 11.12 -22.71
N LEU A 43 11.25 10.86 -21.53
CA LEU A 43 9.83 10.57 -21.29
C LEU A 43 9.21 11.65 -20.39
N THR A 44 7.89 11.75 -20.39
CA THR A 44 7.15 12.34 -19.27
C THR A 44 7.08 11.38 -18.09
N VAL A 45 6.77 11.88 -16.89
CA VAL A 45 6.59 11.03 -15.69
C VAL A 45 5.47 10.00 -15.88
N GLN A 46 4.41 10.35 -16.61
CA GLN A 46 3.31 9.42 -16.91
C GLN A 46 3.75 8.31 -17.87
N GLU A 47 4.54 8.64 -18.89
CA GLU A 47 5.12 7.64 -19.81
C GLU A 47 6.19 6.77 -19.15
N LEU A 48 6.80 7.23 -18.05
CA LEU A 48 7.73 6.45 -17.24
C LEU A 48 7.04 5.28 -16.51
N LEU A 49 5.78 5.44 -16.04
CA LEU A 49 5.08 4.44 -15.22
C LEU A 49 5.11 3.00 -15.79
N PRO A 50 4.71 2.73 -17.06
CA PRO A 50 4.72 1.38 -17.60
C PRO A 50 6.12 0.76 -17.73
N THR A 51 7.19 1.58 -17.74
CA THR A 51 8.56 1.08 -17.78
C THR A 51 8.99 0.48 -16.44
N LEU A 52 8.38 0.91 -15.34
CA LEU A 52 8.70 0.48 -13.97
C LEU A 52 7.91 -0.78 -13.55
N VAL A 53 6.84 -1.13 -14.26
CA VAL A 53 5.93 -2.23 -13.92
C VAL A 53 6.65 -3.58 -13.81
N SER A 54 7.58 -3.88 -14.73
CA SER A 54 8.33 -5.15 -14.69
C SER A 54 9.24 -5.25 -13.46
N ALA A 55 9.77 -4.14 -12.97
CA ALA A 55 10.55 -4.11 -11.74
C ALA A 55 9.63 -4.25 -10.51
N ALA A 56 8.46 -3.60 -10.52
CA ALA A 56 7.45 -3.76 -9.48
C ALA A 56 6.99 -5.22 -9.33
N GLN A 57 6.77 -5.95 -10.43
CA GLN A 57 6.42 -7.38 -10.39
C GLN A 57 7.44 -8.23 -9.60
N GLN A 58 8.72 -7.84 -9.55
CA GLN A 58 9.73 -8.60 -8.82
C GLN A 58 9.55 -8.54 -7.29
N LEU A 59 8.83 -7.52 -6.79
CA LEU A 59 8.55 -7.32 -5.38
C LEU A 59 7.29 -8.08 -4.89
N ALA A 60 6.51 -8.65 -5.82
CA ALA A 60 5.28 -9.38 -5.52
C ALA A 60 5.50 -10.66 -4.72
N ARG A 61 4.49 -11.02 -3.92
CA ARG A 61 4.50 -12.20 -3.05
C ARG A 61 3.29 -13.11 -3.28
N PRO A 62 3.27 -13.87 -4.40
CA PRO A 62 2.16 -14.77 -4.71
C PRO A 62 2.51 -16.25 -4.49
N PRO A 63 2.67 -16.74 -3.24
CA PRO A 63 2.97 -18.15 -3.00
C PRO A 63 1.87 -19.11 -3.47
N ILE A 64 0.63 -18.67 -3.71
CA ILE A 64 -0.49 -19.51 -4.14
C ILE A 64 -0.53 -19.57 -5.67
N SER A 65 -0.73 -18.43 -6.33
CA SER A 65 -0.94 -18.37 -7.79
C SER A 65 0.35 -18.45 -8.59
N LYS A 66 1.49 -18.10 -7.97
CA LYS A 66 2.78 -17.85 -8.65
C LYS A 66 2.69 -16.74 -9.71
N TYR A 67 1.61 -15.96 -9.72
CA TYR A 67 1.35 -14.91 -10.69
C TYR A 67 1.70 -13.55 -10.09
N ARG A 68 2.80 -12.96 -10.57
CA ARG A 68 3.33 -11.69 -10.06
C ARG A 68 2.64 -10.52 -10.74
N VAL A 69 1.97 -9.69 -9.95
CA VAL A 69 1.31 -8.47 -10.41
C VAL A 69 2.00 -7.26 -9.77
N GLY A 70 2.42 -6.34 -10.62
CA GLY A 70 2.93 -5.02 -10.22
C GLY A 70 2.01 -3.92 -10.73
N ALA A 71 1.87 -2.87 -9.93
CA ALA A 71 1.18 -1.63 -10.21
C ALA A 71 2.10 -0.45 -9.87
N VAL A 72 2.08 0.60 -10.68
CA VAL A 72 2.87 1.82 -10.48
C VAL A 72 1.95 3.00 -10.71
N GLY A 73 1.75 3.83 -9.69
CA GLY A 73 0.82 4.96 -9.72
C GLY A 73 1.52 6.31 -9.59
N LEU A 74 1.00 7.31 -10.31
CA LEU A 74 1.39 8.71 -10.20
C LEU A 74 0.41 9.44 -9.28
N GLY A 75 0.91 9.91 -8.15
CA GLY A 75 0.15 10.73 -7.22
C GLY A 75 -0.08 12.16 -7.73
N SER A 76 -1.04 12.84 -7.12
CA SER A 76 -1.29 14.27 -7.31
C SER A 76 -0.10 15.18 -6.97
N SER A 77 0.76 14.74 -6.04
CA SER A 77 2.01 15.42 -5.68
C SER A 77 3.12 15.29 -6.72
N GLY A 78 2.95 14.41 -7.71
CA GLY A 78 4.01 14.04 -8.67
C GLY A 78 4.91 12.91 -8.19
N ARG A 79 4.74 12.43 -6.95
CA ARG A 79 5.41 11.20 -6.46
C ARG A 79 4.91 9.97 -7.20
N ILE A 80 5.78 8.98 -7.36
CA ILE A 80 5.42 7.66 -7.88
C ILE A 80 5.32 6.67 -6.70
N PHE A 81 4.27 5.85 -6.72
CA PHE A 81 4.03 4.80 -5.75
C PHE A 81 3.99 3.45 -6.44
N VAL A 82 4.45 2.42 -5.74
CA VAL A 82 4.43 1.04 -6.24
C VAL A 82 3.47 0.22 -5.40
N GLY A 83 2.75 -0.69 -6.07
CA GLY A 83 1.93 -1.71 -5.44
C GLY A 83 2.17 -3.08 -6.03
N VAL A 84 2.02 -4.11 -5.19
CA VAL A 84 2.22 -5.51 -5.57
C VAL A 84 1.20 -6.42 -4.91
N ASN A 85 0.94 -7.58 -5.51
CA ASN A 85 0.04 -8.55 -4.90
C ASN A 85 0.70 -9.36 -3.78
N LEU A 86 -0.07 -9.60 -2.72
CA LEU A 86 0.28 -10.40 -1.54
C LEU A 86 -0.73 -11.53 -1.38
N GLU A 87 -0.26 -12.76 -1.22
CA GLU A 87 -1.12 -13.93 -0.98
C GLU A 87 -0.67 -14.68 0.28
N PHE A 88 -1.64 -15.18 1.04
CA PHE A 88 -1.41 -15.80 2.34
C PHE A 88 -1.88 -17.26 2.32
N PRO A 89 -0.96 -18.23 2.16
CA PRO A 89 -1.32 -19.65 2.12
C PRO A 89 -2.00 -20.11 3.41
N GLY A 90 -3.00 -20.98 3.30
CA GLY A 90 -3.74 -21.49 4.47
C GLY A 90 -4.90 -20.62 4.93
N LEU A 91 -5.09 -19.44 4.33
CA LEU A 91 -6.21 -18.54 4.60
C LEU A 91 -7.21 -18.49 3.45
N PRO A 92 -8.48 -18.12 3.72
CA PRO A 92 -9.44 -17.79 2.67
C PRO A 92 -8.91 -16.70 1.71
N LEU A 93 -9.26 -16.81 0.43
CA LEU A 93 -8.72 -15.94 -0.63
C LEU A 93 -9.04 -14.44 -0.44
N HIS A 94 -10.09 -14.10 0.31
CA HIS A 94 -10.44 -12.70 0.59
C HIS A 94 -9.42 -11.98 1.49
N HIS A 95 -8.45 -12.70 2.06
CA HIS A 95 -7.33 -12.07 2.76
C HIS A 95 -6.23 -11.56 1.82
N ALA A 96 -6.20 -12.00 0.55
CA ALA A 96 -5.18 -11.56 -0.40
C ALA A 96 -5.28 -10.04 -0.66
N VAL A 97 -4.13 -9.42 -0.91
CA VAL A 97 -4.04 -8.01 -1.29
C VAL A 97 -3.66 -7.95 -2.76
N HIS A 98 -4.46 -7.27 -3.57
CA HIS A 98 -4.15 -7.07 -4.98
C HIS A 98 -3.16 -5.91 -5.16
N ALA A 99 -2.44 -5.86 -6.30
CA ALA A 99 -1.42 -4.83 -6.53
C ALA A 99 -2.01 -3.41 -6.52
N GLU A 100 -3.25 -3.26 -6.99
CA GLU A 100 -4.00 -2.00 -7.02
C GLU A 100 -4.48 -1.58 -5.63
N GLN A 101 -4.89 -2.55 -4.79
CA GLN A 101 -5.21 -2.27 -3.39
C GLN A 101 -3.95 -1.85 -2.62
N PHE A 102 -2.85 -2.60 -2.78
CA PHE A 102 -1.55 -2.25 -2.22
C PHE A 102 -1.16 -0.83 -2.64
N LEU A 103 -1.27 -0.51 -3.93
CA LEU A 103 -0.93 0.81 -4.46
C LEU A 103 -1.71 1.90 -3.72
N LEU A 104 -3.04 1.85 -3.71
CA LEU A 104 -3.86 2.86 -3.04
C LEU A 104 -3.60 2.95 -1.54
N THR A 105 -3.37 1.81 -0.87
CA THR A 105 -2.99 1.81 0.54
C THR A 105 -1.63 2.47 0.75
N ASN A 106 -0.66 2.23 -0.13
CA ASN A 106 0.64 2.89 -0.09
C ASN A 106 0.53 4.41 -0.31
N LEU A 107 -0.36 4.86 -1.21
CA LEU A 107 -0.71 6.29 -1.36
C LEU A 107 -1.26 6.87 -0.04
N SER A 108 -2.27 6.21 0.54
CA SER A 108 -2.94 6.65 1.78
C SER A 108 -1.96 6.72 2.96
N LEU A 109 -1.13 5.70 3.16
CA LEU A 109 -0.10 5.64 4.21
C LEU A 109 0.92 6.78 4.12
N ASN A 110 1.16 7.30 2.91
CA ASN A 110 2.08 8.40 2.63
C ASN A 110 1.38 9.74 2.43
N ALA A 111 0.12 9.86 2.90
CA ALA A 111 -0.70 11.08 2.84
C ALA A 111 -0.80 11.67 1.42
N GLU A 112 -0.90 10.82 0.41
CA GLU A 112 -1.12 11.25 -0.97
C GLU A 112 -2.60 11.55 -1.21
N ALA A 113 -2.91 12.78 -1.64
CA ALA A 113 -4.29 13.28 -1.74
C ALA A 113 -5.07 12.75 -2.96
N GLY A 114 -4.40 12.14 -3.95
CA GLY A 114 -5.06 11.68 -5.15
C GLY A 114 -4.18 10.84 -6.06
N LEU A 115 -4.80 9.98 -6.85
CA LEU A 115 -4.17 9.18 -7.90
C LEU A 115 -4.55 9.80 -9.26
N ARG A 116 -3.56 10.10 -10.10
CA ARG A 116 -3.78 10.67 -11.45
C ARG A 116 -3.78 9.62 -12.54
N ALA A 117 -2.79 8.73 -12.49
CA ALA A 117 -2.61 7.69 -13.49
C ALA A 117 -1.95 6.47 -12.84
N MET A 118 -2.14 5.29 -13.42
CA MET A 118 -1.42 4.09 -13.01
C MET A 118 -1.12 3.19 -14.20
N ALA A 119 0.00 2.47 -14.12
CA ALA A 119 0.34 1.38 -15.02
C ALA A 119 0.31 0.06 -14.25
N VAL A 120 -0.31 -0.96 -14.84
CA VAL A 120 -0.45 -2.30 -14.23
C VAL A 120 0.03 -3.39 -15.17
N SER A 121 0.60 -4.45 -14.60
CA SER A 121 1.10 -5.59 -15.39
C SER A 121 0.00 -6.41 -16.06
N ALA A 122 -1.21 -6.46 -15.48
CA ALA A 122 -2.39 -7.14 -16.02
C ALA A 122 -3.62 -6.26 -15.84
N ALA A 123 -4.65 -6.47 -16.65
CA ALA A 123 -5.88 -5.67 -16.56
C ALA A 123 -6.50 -5.80 -15.15
N PRO A 124 -6.91 -4.69 -14.53
CA PRO A 124 -7.45 -4.73 -13.17
C PRO A 124 -8.74 -5.55 -13.15
N CYS A 125 -8.89 -6.42 -12.16
CA CYS A 125 -10.10 -7.22 -12.00
C CYS A 125 -11.27 -6.36 -11.48
N GLY A 126 -12.50 -6.89 -11.52
CA GLY A 126 -13.69 -6.16 -11.05
C GLY A 126 -13.58 -5.68 -9.61
N HIS A 127 -12.98 -6.49 -8.72
CA HIS A 127 -12.71 -6.13 -7.32
C HIS A 127 -11.84 -4.88 -7.20
N CYS A 128 -10.74 -4.80 -7.96
CA CYS A 128 -9.84 -3.64 -7.94
C CYS A 128 -10.48 -2.41 -8.59
N ARG A 129 -11.20 -2.60 -9.71
CA ARG A 129 -11.93 -1.49 -10.35
C ARG A 129 -12.93 -0.87 -9.38
N GLN A 130 -13.60 -1.70 -8.58
CA GLN A 130 -14.55 -1.27 -7.57
C GLN A 130 -13.87 -0.61 -6.36
N PHE A 131 -12.75 -1.17 -5.89
CA PHE A 131 -11.96 -0.55 -4.81
C PHE A 131 -11.42 0.84 -5.19
N LEU A 132 -11.02 1.02 -6.46
CA LEU A 132 -10.57 2.33 -6.97
C LEU A 132 -11.66 3.41 -6.92
N GLN A 133 -12.95 3.03 -6.92
CA GLN A 133 -14.07 4.00 -6.82
C GLN A 133 -14.10 4.74 -5.47
N GLU A 134 -13.38 4.27 -4.46
CA GLU A 134 -13.24 4.96 -3.18
C GLU A 134 -12.37 6.22 -3.25
N VAL A 135 -11.80 6.54 -4.42
CA VAL A 135 -10.97 7.74 -4.64
C VAL A 135 -11.79 8.86 -5.30
N ARG A 136 -11.59 10.11 -4.86
CA ARG A 136 -12.20 11.27 -5.50
C ARG A 136 -11.79 11.36 -6.97
N GLY A 137 -12.76 11.51 -7.86
CA GLY A 137 -12.51 11.57 -9.30
C GLY A 137 -12.01 10.26 -9.92
N ALA A 138 -12.25 9.11 -9.27
CA ALA A 138 -11.76 7.80 -9.72
C ALA A 138 -12.02 7.50 -11.20
N GLY A 139 -13.16 7.94 -11.75
CA GLY A 139 -13.55 7.71 -13.14
C GLY A 139 -12.57 8.26 -14.18
N ASP A 140 -11.79 9.30 -13.84
CA ASP A 140 -10.83 9.98 -14.72
C ASP A 140 -9.40 9.43 -14.60
N VAL A 141 -9.15 8.53 -13.64
CA VAL A 141 -7.82 7.93 -13.45
C VAL A 141 -7.44 7.15 -14.71
N GLU A 142 -6.33 7.56 -15.34
CA GLU A 142 -5.81 6.87 -16.52
C GLU A 142 -5.10 5.56 -16.11
N ILE A 143 -5.46 4.46 -16.77
CA ILE A 143 -4.90 3.13 -16.52
C ILE A 143 -4.24 2.61 -17.80
N VAL A 144 -2.95 2.29 -17.71
CA VAL A 144 -2.18 1.64 -18.76
C VAL A 144 -1.95 0.18 -18.40
N VAL A 145 -2.44 -0.76 -19.22
CA VAL A 145 -2.20 -2.19 -19.04
C VAL A 145 -0.95 -2.59 -19.81
N SER A 146 0.15 -2.82 -19.10
CA SER A 146 1.48 -3.03 -19.68
C SER A 146 1.63 -4.34 -20.47
N SER A 147 0.74 -5.31 -20.24
CA SER A 147 0.68 -6.56 -21.02
C SER A 147 -0.05 -6.44 -22.35
N GLU A 148 -0.81 -5.37 -22.58
CA GLU A 148 -1.47 -5.15 -23.87
C GLU A 148 -0.46 -4.75 -24.95
N ALA A 149 -0.69 -5.20 -26.18
CA ALA A 149 0.19 -4.90 -27.33
C ALA A 149 0.26 -3.38 -27.62
N LYS A 150 -0.83 -2.67 -27.34
CA LYS A 150 -0.90 -1.22 -27.36
C LYS A 150 -0.95 -0.74 -25.91
N LYS A 151 0.09 -0.02 -25.48
CA LYS A 151 0.16 0.61 -24.15
C LYS A 151 -0.60 1.95 -24.14
N GLU A 152 -1.83 1.93 -24.62
CA GLU A 152 -2.71 3.11 -24.63
C GLU A 152 -3.41 3.21 -23.26
N GLY A 153 -3.39 4.40 -22.66
CA GLY A 153 -4.11 4.68 -21.42
C GLY A 153 -5.62 4.76 -21.67
N LYS A 154 -6.40 4.22 -20.74
CA LYS A 154 -7.87 4.32 -20.72
C LYS A 154 -8.33 4.78 -19.35
N ALA A 155 -9.40 5.56 -19.30
CA ALA A 155 -9.95 6.01 -18.03
C ALA A 155 -10.58 4.83 -17.27
N LEU A 156 -10.57 4.86 -15.92
CA LEU A 156 -11.21 3.82 -15.12
C LEU A 156 -12.70 3.64 -15.47
N SER A 157 -13.39 4.73 -15.84
CA SER A 157 -14.79 4.70 -16.30
C SER A 157 -15.01 3.84 -17.55
N GLU A 158 -13.99 3.62 -18.38
CA GLU A 158 -14.06 2.69 -19.52
C GLU A 158 -13.93 1.23 -19.07
N PHE A 159 -13.22 0.97 -17.97
CA PHE A 159 -13.11 -0.37 -17.38
C PHE A 159 -14.32 -0.73 -16.50
N LEU A 160 -14.99 0.26 -15.90
CA LEU A 160 -16.15 0.07 -15.04
C LEU A 160 -17.25 1.10 -15.38
N PRO A 161 -17.96 0.93 -16.50
CA PRO A 161 -19.05 1.82 -16.89
C PRO A 161 -20.26 1.66 -15.96
N ASN A 162 -20.98 2.75 -15.71
CA ASN A 162 -22.12 2.80 -14.78
C ASN A 162 -21.77 2.21 -13.39
N SER A 163 -20.61 2.61 -12.87
CA SER A 163 -20.09 2.15 -11.58
C SER A 163 -21.03 2.51 -10.44
N PHE A 164 -21.13 1.61 -9.46
CA PHE A 164 -21.63 1.91 -8.13
C PHE A 164 -20.46 2.39 -7.27
N GLY A 165 -20.65 3.32 -6.34
CA GLY A 165 -19.59 3.85 -5.52
C GLY A 165 -20.06 4.74 -4.36
N PRO A 166 -19.14 5.55 -3.81
CA PRO A 166 -19.43 6.39 -2.66
C PRO A 166 -20.56 7.40 -2.90
N TYR A 167 -20.72 7.89 -4.14
CA TYR A 167 -21.73 8.92 -4.48
C TYR A 167 -23.17 8.43 -4.36
N GLU A 168 -23.41 7.12 -4.41
CA GLU A 168 -24.72 6.52 -4.20
C GLU A 168 -25.09 6.37 -2.71
N LEU A 169 -24.10 6.38 -1.81
CA LEU A 169 -24.28 6.06 -0.39
C LEU A 169 -23.97 7.22 0.56
N LEU A 170 -23.02 8.09 0.20
CA LEU A 170 -22.51 9.15 1.05
C LEU A 170 -23.08 10.52 0.66
N HIS A 171 -23.06 11.45 1.60
CA HIS A 171 -23.46 12.82 1.34
C HIS A 171 -22.41 13.56 0.51
N GLU A 172 -22.86 14.58 -0.22
CA GLU A 172 -21.95 15.48 -0.93
C GLU A 172 -20.96 16.13 0.07
N GLY A 173 -19.67 16.04 -0.25
CA GLY A 173 -18.59 16.56 0.61
C GLY A 173 -18.05 15.59 1.67
N SER A 174 -18.60 14.37 1.82
CA SER A 174 -17.98 13.34 2.66
C SER A 174 -16.57 13.02 2.18
N PRO A 175 -15.55 12.94 3.07
CA PRO A 175 -14.19 12.61 2.67
C PRO A 175 -14.11 11.20 2.11
N LEU A 176 -13.29 11.02 1.07
CA LEU A 176 -13.01 9.76 0.40
C LEU A 176 -11.62 9.23 0.78
N LEU A 177 -11.26 8.03 0.33
CA LEU A 177 -10.12 7.25 0.84
C LEU A 177 -8.79 8.01 0.95
N LEU A 178 -8.45 8.84 -0.04
CA LEU A 178 -7.18 9.58 -0.07
C LEU A 178 -7.26 10.98 0.55
N GLU A 179 -8.44 11.43 0.93
CA GLU A 179 -8.65 12.71 1.61
C GLU A 179 -8.38 12.56 3.12
N ALA A 180 -8.19 13.66 3.84
CA ALA A 180 -7.87 13.60 5.27
C ALA A 180 -9.06 13.06 6.09
N HIS A 181 -8.76 12.13 7.00
CA HIS A 181 -9.71 11.53 7.95
C HIS A 181 -9.26 11.78 9.39
N ASP A 182 -10.22 12.08 10.25
CA ASP A 182 -10.08 12.00 11.71
C ASP A 182 -11.40 11.49 12.29
N ASN A 183 -11.38 10.27 12.82
CA ASN A 183 -12.53 9.65 13.47
C ASN A 183 -12.70 10.11 14.93
N ALA A 184 -11.81 10.97 15.44
CA ALA A 184 -11.84 11.55 16.78
C ALA A 184 -12.03 10.50 17.87
N LEU A 185 -11.27 9.40 17.81
CA LEU A 185 -11.29 8.32 18.79
C LEU A 185 -10.23 8.55 19.86
N THR A 186 -10.57 8.17 21.08
CA THR A 186 -9.67 8.02 22.21
C THR A 186 -9.77 6.59 22.77
N LEU A 187 -8.74 6.14 23.48
CA LEU A 187 -8.70 4.80 24.06
C LEU A 187 -9.62 4.71 25.27
N THR A 188 -10.27 3.55 25.41
CA THR A 188 -10.90 3.15 26.67
C THR A 188 -9.85 2.42 27.49
N LEU A 189 -9.31 3.07 28.52
CA LEU A 189 -8.35 2.47 29.44
C LEU A 189 -9.09 1.87 30.64
N THR A 190 -8.56 0.78 31.18
CA THR A 190 -8.97 0.27 32.50
C THR A 190 -8.25 1.05 33.61
N GLU A 191 -8.76 0.99 34.84
CA GLU A 191 -8.09 1.60 36.01
C GLU A 191 -6.63 1.11 36.14
N GLU A 192 -6.37 -0.18 35.86
CA GLU A 192 -5.02 -0.75 35.87
C GLU A 192 -4.14 -0.18 34.74
N GLU A 193 -4.70 0.07 33.55
CA GLU A 193 -3.97 0.65 32.42
C GLU A 193 -3.71 2.15 32.59
N GLU A 194 -4.60 2.88 33.28
CA GLU A 194 -4.38 4.28 33.65
C GLU A 194 -3.24 4.41 34.66
N GLU A 195 -3.19 3.53 35.66
CA GLU A 195 -2.09 3.48 36.64
C GLU A 195 -0.75 3.09 35.98
N GLU A 196 -0.73 2.12 35.07
CA GLU A 196 0.47 1.75 34.30
C GLU A 196 0.98 2.90 33.42
N GLU A 197 0.09 3.71 32.82
CA GLU A 197 0.50 4.88 32.02
C GLU A 197 1.07 6.02 32.87
N GLU A 198 0.56 6.24 34.08
CA GLU A 198 1.06 7.29 34.98
C GLU A 198 2.45 6.96 35.56
N GLU A 199 2.83 5.68 35.64
CA GLU A 199 4.12 5.22 36.18
C GLU A 199 5.25 5.10 35.13
N GLU A 200 4.94 5.09 33.82
CA GLU A 200 5.95 5.00 32.75
C GLU A 200 6.61 6.38 32.46
N GLU A 201 7.87 6.56 32.90
CA GLU A 201 8.64 7.79 32.68
C GLU A 201 9.15 7.97 31.22
N GLU A 202 9.22 6.90 30.42
CA GLU A 202 9.58 6.90 28.99
C GLU A 202 8.60 6.05 28.17
N GLU A 203 8.26 6.48 26.95
CA GLU A 203 7.35 5.73 26.06
C GLU A 203 7.90 4.33 25.75
N SER A 204 7.31 3.29 26.36
CA SER A 204 7.68 1.90 26.06
C SER A 204 7.31 1.53 24.60
N PRO A 205 7.99 0.55 23.97
CA PRO A 205 7.63 0.09 22.62
C PRO A 205 6.16 -0.34 22.49
N LYS A 206 5.57 -0.85 23.58
CA LYS A 206 4.15 -1.22 23.68
C LYS A 206 3.24 0.01 23.64
N GLN A 207 3.59 1.09 24.35
CA GLN A 207 2.87 2.36 24.27
C GLN A 207 2.96 2.98 22.87
N GLN A 208 4.14 2.96 22.23
CA GLN A 208 4.31 3.46 20.85
C GLN A 208 3.44 2.68 19.85
N LEU A 209 3.36 1.36 19.97
CA LEU A 209 2.47 0.52 19.17
C LEU A 209 1.00 0.89 19.37
N LYS A 210 0.59 1.09 20.61
CA LYS A 210 -0.79 1.46 20.97
C LYS A 210 -1.18 2.80 20.37
N ILE A 211 -0.33 3.83 20.53
CA ILE A 211 -0.52 5.16 19.92
C ILE A 211 -0.57 5.05 18.40
N ALA A 212 0.34 4.31 17.78
CA ALA A 212 0.38 4.14 16.32
C ALA A 212 -0.87 3.45 15.77
N ALA A 213 -1.44 2.47 16.51
CA ALA A 213 -2.67 1.79 16.14
C ALA A 213 -3.89 2.71 16.30
N LEU A 214 -3.95 3.52 17.36
CA LEU A 214 -5.00 4.53 17.55
C LEU A 214 -4.96 5.60 16.44
N GLU A 215 -3.78 6.11 16.11
CA GLU A 215 -3.62 7.05 14.99
C GLU A 215 -4.07 6.44 13.66
N ALA A 216 -3.80 5.15 13.44
CA ALA A 216 -4.27 4.45 12.25
C ALA A 216 -5.80 4.29 12.25
N ALA A 217 -6.41 4.01 13.41
CA ALA A 217 -7.87 3.95 13.54
C ALA A 217 -8.50 5.32 13.29
N ASN A 218 -7.91 6.39 13.82
CA ASN A 218 -8.36 7.76 13.56
C ASN A 218 -8.30 8.15 12.10
N LYS A 219 -7.31 7.66 11.35
CA LYS A 219 -7.18 7.91 9.91
C LYS A 219 -7.93 6.92 9.02
N SER A 220 -8.66 5.96 9.60
CA SER A 220 -9.35 4.93 8.80
C SER A 220 -10.56 5.45 8.04
N HIS A 221 -10.77 4.91 6.83
CA HIS A 221 -11.91 5.22 5.97
C HIS A 221 -13.00 4.18 6.22
N ALA A 222 -13.92 4.46 7.13
CA ALA A 222 -15.03 3.55 7.49
C ALA A 222 -16.41 4.23 7.48
N PRO A 223 -16.80 4.94 6.40
CA PRO A 223 -18.03 5.74 6.39
C PRO A 223 -19.31 4.91 6.31
N TYR A 224 -19.23 3.62 5.96
CA TYR A 224 -20.42 2.80 5.70
C TYR A 224 -20.86 2.04 6.95
N SER A 225 -19.91 1.40 7.66
CA SER A 225 -20.22 0.69 8.89
C SER A 225 -20.07 1.54 10.16
N GLY A 226 -19.38 2.67 10.08
CA GLY A 226 -19.02 3.48 11.26
C GLY A 226 -18.15 2.72 12.26
N SER A 227 -17.36 1.76 11.78
CA SER A 227 -16.47 0.86 12.55
C SER A 227 -14.99 1.13 12.24
N PRO A 228 -14.46 2.32 12.61
CA PRO A 228 -13.05 2.65 12.40
C PRO A 228 -12.15 1.71 13.19
N SER A 229 -11.03 1.34 12.58
CA SER A 229 -10.03 0.45 13.18
C SER A 229 -8.66 0.63 12.53
N GLY A 230 -7.61 0.31 13.30
CA GLY A 230 -6.22 0.47 12.90
C GLY A 230 -5.34 -0.59 13.55
N VAL A 231 -4.30 -1.00 12.84
CA VAL A 231 -3.30 -1.97 13.34
C VAL A 231 -1.92 -1.35 13.29
N ALA A 232 -1.12 -1.59 14.32
CA ALA A 232 0.32 -1.36 14.32
C ALA A 232 1.07 -2.68 14.52
N LEU A 233 2.21 -2.84 13.85
CA LEU A 233 3.08 -4.01 13.87
C LEU A 233 4.48 -3.57 14.29
N LEU A 234 5.10 -4.33 15.19
CA LEU A 234 6.50 -4.18 15.58
C LEU A 234 7.32 -5.32 15.00
N ASP A 235 8.42 -5.01 14.33
CA ASP A 235 9.37 -6.02 13.88
C ASP A 235 10.48 -6.27 14.90
N SER A 236 11.27 -7.32 14.68
CA SER A 236 12.38 -7.73 15.54
C SER A 236 13.53 -6.71 15.60
N ASP A 237 13.55 -5.69 14.73
CA ASP A 237 14.53 -4.61 14.74
C ASP A 237 14.01 -3.36 15.48
N GLY A 238 12.78 -3.39 16.00
CA GLY A 238 12.16 -2.28 16.72
C GLY A 238 11.41 -1.29 15.83
N ASN A 239 11.17 -1.60 14.55
CA ASN A 239 10.44 -0.70 13.64
C ASN A 239 8.94 -0.90 13.75
N VAL A 240 8.19 0.21 13.77
CA VAL A 240 6.72 0.21 13.81
C VAL A 240 6.13 0.48 12.42
N TYR A 241 5.15 -0.33 12.03
CA TYR A 241 4.40 -0.22 10.78
C TYR A 241 2.91 -0.18 11.09
N ARG A 242 2.18 0.76 10.49
CA ARG A 242 0.76 0.94 10.78
C ARG A 242 -0.11 0.81 9.54
N GLY A 243 -1.36 0.42 9.74
CA GLY A 243 -2.35 0.23 8.70
C GLY A 243 -3.74 0.63 9.17
N SER A 244 -4.40 1.47 8.39
CA SER A 244 -5.77 1.90 8.61
C SER A 244 -6.76 0.99 7.89
N TYR A 245 -7.92 0.77 8.48
CA TYR A 245 -9.02 0.09 7.80
C TYR A 245 -9.51 0.94 6.61
N VAL A 246 -9.83 0.27 5.51
CA VAL A 246 -10.34 0.90 4.30
C VAL A 246 -11.60 0.18 3.85
N GLU A 247 -12.74 0.84 3.99
CA GLU A 247 -13.98 0.31 3.47
C GLU A 247 -14.17 0.61 1.99
N SER A 248 -14.96 -0.23 1.34
CA SER A 248 -15.55 0.08 0.05
C SER A 248 -17.07 0.11 0.12
N ALA A 249 -17.70 0.97 -0.68
CA ALA A 249 -19.13 1.03 -0.89
C ALA A 249 -19.72 -0.35 -1.25
N ALA A 250 -18.95 -1.18 -1.96
CA ALA A 250 -19.36 -2.54 -2.35
C ALA A 250 -19.05 -3.63 -1.29
N PHE A 251 -18.59 -3.23 -0.10
CA PHE A 251 -18.27 -4.04 1.08
C PHE A 251 -17.15 -5.07 0.89
N ASN A 252 -17.31 -6.04 -0.01
CA ASN A 252 -16.31 -7.09 -0.22
C ASN A 252 -14.92 -6.56 -0.66
N PRO A 253 -14.80 -5.44 -1.39
CA PRO A 253 -13.50 -4.85 -1.70
C PRO A 253 -12.78 -4.19 -0.52
N SER A 254 -13.43 -4.01 0.63
CA SER A 254 -12.81 -3.46 1.83
C SER A 254 -11.52 -4.18 2.18
N LEU A 255 -10.51 -3.42 2.59
CA LEU A 255 -9.20 -3.92 2.99
C LEU A 255 -9.03 -3.77 4.51
N GLY A 256 -8.84 -4.90 5.19
CA GLY A 256 -8.65 -4.92 6.65
C GLY A 256 -7.42 -4.16 7.12
N PRO A 257 -7.42 -3.62 8.35
CA PRO A 257 -6.32 -2.80 8.87
C PRO A 257 -5.01 -3.59 8.99
N LEU A 258 -5.07 -4.88 9.30
CA LEU A 258 -3.89 -5.74 9.33
C LEU A 258 -3.27 -5.92 7.93
N GLN A 259 -4.08 -6.13 6.89
CA GLN A 259 -3.55 -6.16 5.52
C GLN A 259 -2.89 -4.83 5.15
N ALA A 260 -3.49 -3.69 5.54
CA ALA A 260 -2.89 -2.38 5.32
C ALA A 260 -1.56 -2.19 6.09
N ALA A 261 -1.45 -2.74 7.30
CA ALA A 261 -0.19 -2.68 8.07
C ALA A 261 0.88 -3.58 7.44
N LEU A 262 0.48 -4.71 6.85
CA LEU A 262 1.37 -5.58 6.07
C LEU A 262 1.83 -4.91 4.77
N VAL A 263 0.99 -4.09 4.14
CA VAL A 263 1.41 -3.22 3.01
C VAL A 263 2.54 -2.30 3.47
N ALA A 264 2.37 -1.59 4.60
CA ALA A 264 3.41 -0.72 5.16
C ALA A 264 4.70 -1.49 5.47
N PHE A 265 4.59 -2.65 6.12
CA PHE A 265 5.72 -3.53 6.43
C PHE A 265 6.47 -3.97 5.18
N VAL A 266 5.76 -4.43 4.15
CA VAL A 266 6.37 -4.86 2.87
C VAL A 266 7.04 -3.70 2.16
N ALA A 267 6.45 -2.50 2.23
CA ALA A 267 6.94 -1.33 1.54
C ALA A 267 8.20 -0.71 2.17
N ALA A 268 8.32 -0.77 3.51
CA ALA A 268 9.32 0.00 4.25
C ALA A 268 10.38 -0.85 4.98
N ALA A 269 10.11 -2.11 5.33
CA ALA A 269 11.08 -2.90 6.07
C ALA A 269 12.27 -3.30 5.18
N SER A 270 13.48 -3.24 5.75
CA SER A 270 14.72 -3.65 5.07
C SER A 270 14.74 -5.15 4.73
N SER A 271 14.15 -5.98 5.60
CA SER A 271 13.97 -7.42 5.40
C SER A 271 12.53 -7.80 5.73
N PRO A 272 11.60 -7.64 4.78
CA PRO A 272 10.17 -7.75 5.03
C PRO A 272 9.71 -9.22 5.12
N GLN A 273 10.28 -10.03 6.00
CA GLN A 273 9.86 -11.43 6.23
C GLN A 273 8.84 -11.48 7.37
N TYR A 274 7.67 -12.07 7.15
CA TYR A 274 6.55 -11.98 8.10
C TYR A 274 6.87 -12.53 9.50
N HIS A 275 7.73 -13.56 9.61
CA HIS A 275 8.15 -14.12 10.91
C HIS A 275 8.94 -13.14 11.80
N ARG A 276 9.40 -12.01 11.24
CA ARG A 276 10.06 -10.94 12.00
C ARG A 276 9.08 -10.02 12.72
N ILE A 277 7.78 -10.12 12.43
CA ILE A 277 6.75 -9.38 13.15
C ILE A 277 6.58 -10.06 14.51
N VAL A 278 6.92 -9.37 15.59
CA VAL A 278 6.98 -9.92 16.95
C VAL A 278 5.79 -9.49 17.81
N GLU A 279 5.19 -8.34 17.52
CA GLU A 279 4.05 -7.81 18.27
C GLU A 279 3.12 -7.04 17.33
N ALA A 280 1.83 -7.07 17.62
CA ALA A 280 0.79 -6.36 16.91
C ALA A 280 -0.22 -5.78 17.90
N VAL A 281 -0.64 -4.55 17.63
CA VAL A 281 -1.74 -3.91 18.35
C VAL A 281 -2.85 -3.58 17.38
N LEU A 282 -4.08 -4.00 17.70
CA LEU A 282 -5.31 -3.59 17.04
C LEU A 282 -6.04 -2.58 17.92
N VAL A 283 -6.46 -1.47 17.34
CA VAL A 283 -7.45 -0.57 17.94
C VAL A 283 -8.70 -0.61 17.08
N GLU A 284 -9.85 -0.84 17.71
CA GLU A 284 -11.15 -0.80 17.06
C GLU A 284 -12.20 -0.16 17.97
N LYS A 285 -13.20 0.47 17.35
CA LYS A 285 -14.27 1.15 18.10
C LYS A 285 -15.07 0.18 18.99
N ASP A 286 -15.37 0.60 20.21
CA ASP A 286 -16.26 -0.12 21.11
C ASP A 286 -17.69 -0.16 20.55
N GLY A 287 -18.33 -1.32 20.67
CA GLY A 287 -19.65 -1.57 20.07
C GLY A 287 -19.69 -1.49 18.54
N ALA A 288 -18.53 -1.54 17.85
CA ALA A 288 -18.46 -1.53 16.39
C ALA A 288 -19.31 -2.65 15.75
N ALA A 289 -20.00 -2.31 14.65
CA ALA A 289 -20.81 -3.25 13.88
C ALA A 289 -19.95 -4.27 13.11
N VAL A 290 -18.72 -3.88 12.77
CA VAL A 290 -17.72 -4.74 12.13
C VAL A 290 -16.51 -4.83 13.06
N LYS A 291 -16.14 -6.06 13.43
CA LYS A 291 -15.03 -6.39 14.33
C LYS A 291 -13.89 -7.03 13.54
N GLN A 292 -12.66 -6.63 13.82
CA GLN A 292 -11.46 -7.06 13.08
C GLN A 292 -10.60 -8.05 13.85
N GLU A 293 -10.79 -8.18 15.17
CA GLU A 293 -9.90 -8.97 16.03
C GLU A 293 -9.72 -10.42 15.57
N ASP A 294 -10.81 -11.16 15.38
CA ASP A 294 -10.74 -12.59 15.07
C ASP A 294 -10.06 -12.85 13.71
N THR A 295 -10.35 -12.01 12.72
CA THR A 295 -9.78 -12.12 11.37
C THR A 295 -8.30 -11.69 11.37
N ALA A 296 -7.95 -10.67 12.15
CA ALA A 296 -6.57 -10.25 12.35
C ALA A 296 -5.75 -11.34 13.05
N ARG A 297 -6.29 -11.95 14.11
CA ARG A 297 -5.67 -13.06 14.85
C ARG A 297 -5.47 -14.27 13.96
N LEU A 298 -6.47 -14.64 13.16
CA LEU A 298 -6.38 -15.72 12.18
C LEU A 298 -5.24 -15.49 11.18
N LEU A 299 -5.14 -14.28 10.61
CA LEU A 299 -4.11 -13.97 9.62
C LEU A 299 -2.71 -13.91 10.24
N LEU A 300 -2.53 -13.26 11.39
CA LEU A 300 -1.26 -13.21 12.12
C LEU A 300 -0.75 -14.60 12.48
N ASN A 301 -1.62 -15.46 13.02
CA ASN A 301 -1.26 -16.84 13.35
C ASN A 301 -0.75 -17.63 12.14
N SER A 302 -1.21 -17.29 10.93
CA SER A 302 -0.75 -17.95 9.70
C SER A 302 0.61 -17.47 9.20
N ILE A 303 0.98 -16.21 9.45
CA ILE A 303 2.19 -15.60 8.87
C ILE A 303 3.32 -15.35 9.87
N SER A 304 2.97 -15.17 11.15
CA SER A 304 3.90 -15.01 12.28
C SER A 304 3.29 -15.61 13.55
N PRO A 305 3.35 -16.94 13.75
CA PRO A 305 2.72 -17.63 14.88
C PRO A 305 3.23 -17.22 16.27
N HIS A 306 4.37 -16.52 16.34
CA HIS A 306 4.96 -16.02 17.58
C HIS A 306 4.57 -14.57 17.87
N CYS A 307 3.89 -13.89 16.95
CA CYS A 307 3.43 -12.53 17.13
C CYS A 307 2.34 -12.48 18.20
N GLN A 308 2.50 -11.61 19.18
CA GLN A 308 1.45 -11.34 20.18
C GLN A 308 0.53 -10.25 19.63
N LEU A 309 -0.77 -10.56 19.53
CA LEU A 309 -1.81 -9.59 19.18
C LEU A 309 -2.56 -9.15 20.42
N THR A 310 -2.48 -7.85 20.72
CA THR A 310 -3.25 -7.16 21.75
C THR A 310 -4.29 -6.26 21.09
N THR A 311 -5.53 -6.26 21.61
CA THR A 311 -6.62 -5.44 21.09
C THR A 311 -7.03 -4.43 22.14
N PHE A 312 -7.14 -3.16 21.76
CA PHE A 312 -7.70 -2.10 22.58
C PHE A 312 -8.98 -1.57 21.96
N LEU A 313 -9.90 -1.16 22.82
CA LEU A 313 -11.16 -0.54 22.40
C LEU A 313 -11.03 0.97 22.46
N SER A 314 -11.70 1.65 21.52
CA SER A 314 -11.75 3.11 21.48
C SER A 314 -13.17 3.63 21.46
N HIS A 315 -13.39 4.83 21.96
CA HIS A 315 -14.66 5.54 21.89
C HIS A 315 -14.48 6.92 21.24
N PRO A 316 -15.54 7.50 20.64
CA PRO A 316 -15.48 8.88 20.17
C PRO A 316 -15.21 9.85 21.33
N LEU A 317 -14.37 10.86 21.06
CA LEU A 317 -14.12 12.03 21.91
C LEU A 317 -15.38 12.87 22.12
#